data_AF-A0A1J5DVM6-F1
#
_entry.id   AF-A0A1J5DVM6-F1
#
_cell.length_a   1.000
_cell.length_b   1.000
_cell.length_c   1.000
_cell.angle_alpha   90.00
_cell.angle_beta   90.00
_cell.angle_gamma   90.00
#
_symmetry.space_group_name_H-M   'P 1'
#
loop_
_entity.id
_entity.type
_entity.pdbx_description
1 polymer ?
#
loop_
_entity_poly.entity_id
_entity_poly.type
_entity_poly.pdbx_seq_one_letter_code
_entity_poly.pdbx_strand_id
1 'polypeptide(L)' 'MLIITKKNAPEEALDAVKEYLIRHGFDIHQSTGANRTIIGVIGDTHALDAREIEAMPGVSQVVRIRKDD' A
#
# COMPACT_ATOMS: atom_id res chain seq x y z
N MET A 1 -2.98 7.22 -2.22
CA MET A 1 -2.78 5.97 -3.02
C MET A 1 -3.41 4.81 -2.25
N LEU A 2 -3.91 3.78 -2.93
CA LEU A 2 -4.38 2.54 -2.31
C LEU A 2 -3.47 1.39 -2.74
N ILE A 3 -3.04 0.58 -1.77
CA ILE A 3 -2.29 -0.64 -2.00
C ILE A 3 -3.19 -1.80 -1.60
N ILE A 4 -3.42 -2.73 -2.52
CA ILE A 4 -4.29 -3.88 -2.33
C ILE A 4 -3.40 -5.11 -2.18
N THR A 5 -3.51 -5.85 -1.08
CA THR A 5 -2.71 -7.05 -0.87
C THR A 5 -3.25 -8.24 -1.66
N LYS A 6 -2.40 -9.23 -1.93
CA LYS A 6 -2.78 -10.56 -2.41
C LYS A 6 -3.74 -11.22 -1.41
N LYS A 7 -4.54 -12.18 -1.87
CA LYS A 7 -5.42 -12.94 -0.97
C LYS A 7 -4.59 -13.62 0.10
N ASN A 8 -4.99 -13.48 1.37
CA ASN A 8 -4.32 -14.07 2.52
C ASN A 8 -2.80 -13.80 2.54
N ALA A 9 -2.40 -12.60 2.11
CA ALA A 9 -1.00 -12.20 2.19
C ALA A 9 -0.52 -12.30 3.66
N PRO A 10 0.68 -12.88 3.89
CA PRO A 10 1.20 -13.08 5.23
C PRO A 10 1.48 -11.74 5.91
N GLU A 11 1.37 -11.71 7.24
CA GLU A 11 1.49 -10.48 8.03
C GLU A 11 2.86 -9.80 7.83
N GLU A 12 3.92 -10.59 7.70
CA GLU A 12 5.28 -10.11 7.44
C GLU A 12 5.39 -9.33 6.12
N ALA A 13 4.62 -9.73 5.10
CA ALA A 13 4.57 -9.02 3.83
C ALA A 13 3.84 -7.68 3.97
N LEU A 14 2.76 -7.64 4.78
CA LEU A 14 2.06 -6.40 5.08
C LEU A 14 2.98 -5.45 5.86
N ASP A 15 3.69 -5.95 6.86
CA ASP A 15 4.55 -5.13 7.71
C ASP A 15 5.74 -4.55 6.94
N ALA A 16 6.33 -5.31 6.01
CA ALA A 16 7.36 -4.79 5.12
C ALA A 16 6.85 -3.61 4.27
N VAL A 17 5.61 -3.69 3.74
CA VAL A 17 4.98 -2.59 2.99
C VAL A 17 4.73 -1.38 3.90
N LYS A 18 4.19 -1.59 5.10
CA LYS A 18 3.94 -0.50 6.06
C LYS A 18 5.23 0.20 6.47
N GLU A 19 6.26 -0.57 6.80
CA GLU A 19 7.56 -0.06 7.23
C GLU A 19 8.22 0.74 6.11
N TYR A 20 8.18 0.23 4.88
CA TYR A 20 8.65 0.98 3.71
C TYR A 20 7.96 2.35 3.63
N LEU A 21 6.63 2.41 3.71
CA LEU A 21 5.88 3.67 3.62
C LEU A 21 6.21 4.63 4.76
N ILE A 22 6.25 4.14 5.99
CA ILE A 22 6.54 4.96 7.18
C ILE A 22 7.97 5.52 7.11
N ARG A 23 8.96 4.71 6.70
CA ARG A 23 10.36 5.15 6.54
C ARG A 23 10.53 6.23 5.46
N HIS A 24 9.64 6.25 4.47
CA HIS A 24 9.59 7.27 3.43
C HIS A 24 8.73 8.49 3.80
N GLY A 25 8.25 8.57 5.04
CA GLY A 25 7.53 9.74 5.57
C GLY A 25 6.04 9.78 5.23
N PHE A 26 5.43 8.62 4.94
CA PHE A 26 4.00 8.52 4.66
C PHE A 26 3.21 8.00 5.85
N ASP A 27 2.02 8.55 6.04
CA ASP A 27 1.02 8.00 6.95
C ASP A 27 0.21 6.92 6.24
N ILE A 28 -0.26 5.93 7.01
CA ILE A 28 -0.98 4.78 6.49
C ILE A 28 -2.28 4.53 7.25
N HIS A 29 -3.34 4.17 6.51
CA HIS A 29 -4.58 3.66 7.08
C HIS A 29 -4.82 2.23 6.58
N GLN A 30 -5.08 1.30 7.49
CA GLN A 30 -5.35 -0.09 7.15
C GLN A 30 -6.84 -0.41 7.20
N SER A 31 -7.34 -1.08 6.17
CA SER A 31 -8.66 -1.71 6.16
C SER A 31 -8.50 -3.22 5.96
N THR A 32 -8.83 -3.99 6.99
CA THR A 32 -8.73 -5.45 6.96
C THR A 32 -10.08 -6.06 6.57
N GLY A 33 -10.10 -6.81 5.46
CA GLY A 33 -11.24 -7.63 5.06
C GLY A 33 -10.98 -9.12 5.29
N ALA A 34 -11.99 -9.96 5.04
CA ALA A 34 -11.91 -11.40 5.28
C ALA A 34 -10.80 -12.13 4.51
N ASN A 35 -10.42 -11.63 3.32
CA ASN A 35 -9.45 -12.28 2.44
C ASN A 35 -8.29 -11.37 2.02
N ARG A 36 -8.40 -10.06 2.22
CA ARG A 36 -7.43 -9.07 1.75
C ARG A 36 -7.40 -7.88 2.69
N THR A 37 -6.27 -7.21 2.69
CA THR A 37 -6.08 -5.93 3.38
C THR A 37 -5.84 -4.85 2.33
N ILE A 38 -6.40 -3.67 2.58
CA ILE A 38 -6.13 -2.47 1.80
C ILE A 38 -5.36 -1.51 2.69
N ILE A 39 -4.25 -0.97 2.17
CA ILE A 39 -3.46 0.06 2.82
C ILE A 39 -3.66 1.36 2.04
N GLY A 40 -4.34 2.31 2.66
CA GLY A 40 -4.40 3.69 2.20
C GLY A 40 -3.12 4.42 2.58
N VAL A 41 -2.52 5.14 1.63
CA VAL A 41 -1.31 5.93 1.81
C VAL A 41 -1.66 7.41 1.71
N ILE A 42 -1.30 8.17 2.74
CA ILE A 42 -1.57 9.60 2.91
C ILE A 42 -0.24 10.38 2.85
N GLY A 43 -0.26 11.52 2.14
CA GLY A 43 0.92 12.34 1.86
C GLY A 43 1.06 12.65 0.37
N ASP A 44 2.20 13.23 -0.03
CA ASP A 44 2.51 13.46 -1.44
C ASP A 44 2.91 12.15 -2.14
N THR A 45 1.92 11.33 -2.43
CA THR A 45 2.17 10.01 -3.02
C THR A 45 2.83 10.12 -4.40
N HIS A 46 2.89 11.29 -5.06
CA HIS A 46 3.62 11.46 -6.35
C HIS A 46 5.12 11.21 -6.24
N ALA A 47 5.68 11.34 -5.04
CA ALA A 47 7.06 10.97 -4.76
C ALA A 47 7.32 9.45 -4.74
N LEU A 48 6.28 8.61 -4.67
CA LEU A 48 6.41 7.15 -4.68
C LEU A 48 6.31 6.56 -6.09
N ASP A 49 7.23 5.65 -6.42
CA ASP A 49 7.09 4.77 -7.58
C ASP A 49 6.10 3.64 -7.28
N ALA A 50 4.95 3.66 -7.95
CA ALA A 50 3.94 2.62 -7.80
C ALA A 50 4.44 1.24 -8.20
N ARG A 51 5.38 1.15 -9.15
CA ARG A 51 5.92 -0.14 -9.64
C ARG A 51 6.81 -0.80 -8.59
N GLU A 52 7.58 -0.02 -7.84
CA GLU A 52 8.41 -0.52 -6.75
C GLU A 52 7.53 -1.15 -5.67
N ILE A 53 6.46 -0.46 -5.27
CA ILE A 53 5.49 -0.94 -4.28
C ILE A 53 4.74 -2.17 -4.81
N GLU A 54 4.31 -2.16 -6.08
CA GLU A 54 3.60 -3.28 -6.70
C GLU A 54 4.48 -4.54 -6.83
N ALA A 55 5.80 -4.38 -6.91
CA ALA A 55 6.76 -5.47 -6.90
C ALA A 55 7.03 -6.06 -5.49
N MET A 56 6.60 -5.39 -4.42
CA MET A 56 6.80 -5.89 -3.06
C MET A 56 6.01 -7.20 -2.82
N PRO A 57 6.58 -8.15 -2.05
CA PRO A 57 5.87 -9.36 -1.66
C PRO A 57 4.50 -9.04 -1.04
N GLY A 58 3.50 -9.85 -1.36
CA GLY A 58 2.15 -9.67 -0.83
C GLY A 58 1.33 -8.53 -1.45
N VAL A 59 1.90 -7.68 -2.31
CA VAL A 59 1.12 -6.66 -3.03
C VAL A 59 0.48 -7.26 -4.29
N SER A 60 -0.80 -6.96 -4.50
CA SER A 60 -1.58 -7.41 -5.66
C SER A 60 -1.77 -6.31 -6.68
N GLN A 61 -1.97 -5.07 -6.23
CA GLN A 61 -2.24 -3.93 -7.09
C GLN A 61 -1.97 -2.62 -6.34
N VAL A 62 -1.45 -1.62 -7.04
CA VAL A 62 -1.33 -0.25 -6.54
C VAL A 62 -2.21 0.69 -7.37
N VAL A 63 -3.09 1.45 -6.71
CA VAL A 63 -4.01 2.40 -7.34
C VAL A 63 -3.71 3.80 -6.85
N ARG A 64 -3.30 4.68 -7.77
CA ARG A 64 -3.15 6.10 -7.47
C ARG A 64 -4.50 6.80 -7.56
N ILE A 65 -4.91 7.44 -6.46
CA ILE A 65 -6.12 8.26 -6.43
C ILE A 65 -5.77 9.60 -7.08
N ARG A 66 -6.50 9.97 -8.13
CA ARG A 66 -6.40 11.29 -8.76
C ARG A 66 -7.32 12.26 -8.01
N LYS A 67 -7.00 13.55 -8.05
CA LYS A 67 -7.97 14.57 -7.66
C LYS A 67 -9.12 14.54 -8.67
N ASP A 68 -10.33 14.82 -8.20
CA ASP A 68 -11.41 15.20 -9.10
C ASP A 68 -11.04 16.56 -9.73
N ASP A 69 -11.22 16.69 -11.04
CA ASP A 69 -10.95 17.91 -11.81
C ASP A 69 -11.93 19.05 -11.45
#